data_AF-O05910-F1
#
_entry.id   AF-O05910-F1
#
_cell.length_a   1.000
_cell.length_b   1.000
_cell.length_c   1.000
_cell.angle_alpha   90.00
_cell.angle_beta   90.00
_cell.angle_gamma   90.00
#
_symmetry.space_group_name_H-M   'P 1'
#
loop_
_entity.id
_entity.type
_entity.pdbx_description
1 polymer ?
#
loop_
_entity_poly.entity_id
_entity_poly.type
_entity_poly.pdbx_seq_one_letter_code
_entity_poly.pdbx_strand_id
1 'polypeptide(L)'
;MHRAGAAVTANVWCRAGGIRMAPRPVIPVATQQRLRRQADRQSLGSSGLPALNCTPIRHTIDVMATKPERKTERLAARLTPEQDALIRRAAEAEGTDLTNFTVTAALAHARDVLADRRLFVLTDAAWTEFLAALDRPVSHKPRLEKLFAARSIFDTEG
;
A
#
# COMPACT_ATOMS: atom_id res chain seq x y z
N MET A 1 3.16 -54.31 8.42
CA MET A 1 2.00 -53.58 8.96
C MET A 1 2.19 -52.09 8.67
N HIS A 2 1.58 -51.56 7.61
CA HIS A 2 1.57 -50.12 7.33
C HIS A 2 0.47 -49.44 8.17
N ARG A 3 0.82 -48.47 9.02
CA ARG A 3 -0.14 -47.51 9.57
C ARG A 3 0.05 -46.19 8.83
N ALA A 4 -0.94 -45.83 8.03
CA ALA A 4 -1.10 -44.50 7.47
C ALA A 4 -1.34 -43.51 8.62
N GLY A 5 -0.39 -42.60 8.85
CA GLY A 5 -0.55 -41.48 9.77
C GLY A 5 -1.51 -40.47 9.15
N ALA A 6 -2.69 -40.35 9.75
CA ALA A 6 -3.72 -39.39 9.37
C ALA A 6 -3.18 -37.95 9.43
N ALA A 7 -3.42 -37.20 8.36
CA ALA A 7 -3.20 -35.78 8.31
C ALA A 7 -4.05 -35.09 9.39
N VAL A 8 -3.37 -34.50 10.38
CA VAL A 8 -4.00 -33.64 11.38
C VAL A 8 -4.40 -32.34 10.67
N THR A 9 -5.65 -32.27 10.23
CA THR A 9 -6.26 -31.00 9.85
C THR A 9 -6.47 -30.20 11.13
N ALA A 10 -5.62 -29.19 11.33
CA ALA A 10 -5.74 -28.21 12.39
C ALA A 10 -7.02 -27.37 12.15
N ASN A 11 -8.13 -27.81 12.74
CA ASN A 11 -9.35 -27.02 12.83
C ASN A 11 -9.10 -25.82 13.77
N VAL A 12 -8.83 -24.65 13.20
CA VAL A 12 -8.88 -23.38 13.94
C VAL A 12 -10.34 -23.01 14.11
N TRP A 13 -10.84 -23.21 15.33
CA TRP A 13 -12.20 -22.92 15.75
C TRP A 13 -12.37 -21.41 15.94
N CYS A 14 -13.13 -20.75 15.05
CA CYS A 14 -13.44 -19.34 15.17
C CYS A 14 -14.72 -19.17 16.01
N ARG A 15 -14.62 -18.48 17.14
CA ARG A 15 -15.60 -18.47 18.25
C ARG A 15 -16.79 -17.49 18.05
N ALA A 16 -17.03 -16.97 16.85
CA ALA A 16 -18.10 -16.00 16.61
C ALA A 16 -19.06 -16.46 15.51
N GLY A 17 -20.23 -16.95 15.91
CA GLY A 17 -21.38 -17.22 15.03
C GLY A 17 -21.25 -18.51 14.22
N GLY A 18 -22.08 -19.51 14.55
CA GLY A 18 -22.07 -20.85 13.95
C GLY A 18 -22.61 -20.91 12.52
N ILE A 19 -22.10 -20.09 11.62
CA ILE A 19 -22.32 -20.25 10.19
C ILE A 19 -21.22 -21.15 9.66
N ARG A 20 -21.58 -22.37 9.24
CA ARG A 20 -20.68 -23.24 8.47
C ARG A 20 -20.26 -22.48 7.21
N MET A 21 -19.02 -21.98 7.16
CA MET A 21 -18.42 -21.57 5.90
C MET A 21 -18.28 -22.81 5.02
N ALA A 22 -19.15 -22.93 4.02
CA ALA A 22 -18.95 -23.89 2.95
C ALA A 22 -17.63 -23.55 2.23
N PRO A 23 -16.82 -24.55 1.83
CA PRO A 23 -15.58 -24.30 1.11
C PRO A 23 -15.87 -23.48 -0.15
N ARG A 24 -15.04 -22.45 -0.41
CA ARG A 24 -15.18 -21.59 -1.58
C ARG A 24 -15.06 -22.49 -2.83
N PRO A 25 -16.07 -22.54 -3.71
CA PRO A 25 -15.93 -23.30 -4.94
C PRO A 25 -14.83 -22.67 -5.80
N VAL A 26 -13.92 -23.50 -6.31
CA VAL A 26 -12.96 -23.08 -7.34
C VAL A 26 -13.76 -22.87 -8.63
N ILE A 27 -14.05 -21.61 -8.95
CA ILE A 27 -14.75 -21.26 -10.19
C ILE A 27 -13.75 -21.38 -11.35
N PRO A 28 -14.03 -22.16 -12.41
CA PRO A 28 -13.16 -22.25 -13.57
C PRO A 28 -12.95 -20.88 -14.23
N VAL A 29 -11.73 -20.62 -14.72
CA VAL A 29 -11.34 -19.33 -15.33
C VAL A 29 -12.26 -18.95 -16.51
N ALA A 30 -12.76 -19.93 -17.27
CA ALA A 30 -13.70 -19.68 -18.36
C ALA A 30 -15.01 -19.03 -17.88
N THR A 31 -15.50 -19.41 -16.69
CA THR A 31 -16.70 -18.82 -16.07
C THR A 31 -16.42 -17.39 -15.58
N GLN A 32 -15.22 -17.12 -15.05
CA GLN A 32 -14.77 -15.76 -14.70
C GLN A 32 -14.76 -14.84 -15.93
N GLN A 33 -14.23 -15.32 -17.06
CA GLN A 33 -14.19 -14.52 -18.30
C GLN A 33 -15.59 -14.24 -18.87
N ARG A 34 -16.53 -15.18 -18.78
CA ARG A 34 -17.91 -14.98 -19.25
C ARG A 34 -18.64 -13.91 -18.43
N LEU A 35 -18.48 -13.91 -17.11
CA LEU A 35 -19.08 -12.90 -16.22
C LEU A 35 -18.52 -11.49 -16.49
N ARG A 36 -17.20 -11.36 -16.71
CA ARG A 36 -16.57 -10.07 -17.06
C ARG A 36 -17.13 -9.50 -18.37
N ARG A 37 -17.22 -10.34 -19.41
CA ARG A 37 -17.77 -9.91 -20.71
C ARG A 37 -19.25 -9.52 -20.63
N GLN A 38 -20.01 -10.11 -19.71
CA GLN A 38 -21.43 -9.79 -19.53
C GLN A 38 -21.64 -8.46 -18.79
N ALA A 39 -20.75 -8.12 -17.84
CA ALA A 39 -20.73 -6.81 -17.20
C ALA A 39 -20.43 -5.68 -18.20
N ASP A 40 -19.52 -5.90 -19.15
CA ASP A 40 -19.22 -4.90 -20.19
C ASP A 40 -20.36 -4.67 -21.18
N ARG A 41 -21.33 -5.60 -21.30
CA ARG A 41 -22.40 -5.50 -22.31
C ARG A 41 -23.60 -4.68 -21.88
N GLN A 42 -23.75 -4.37 -20.59
CA GLN A 42 -24.84 -3.55 -20.06
C GLN A 42 -24.42 -2.09 -19.92
N SER A 43 -24.14 -1.45 -21.06
CA SER A 43 -23.97 0.00 -21.15
C SER A 43 -24.26 0.44 -22.60
N LEU A 44 -25.49 0.23 -23.04
CA LEU A 44 -26.05 0.80 -24.28
C LEU A 44 -27.24 1.68 -23.89
N GLY A 45 -27.07 2.99 -24.07
CA GLY A 45 -28.06 4.05 -23.80
C GLY A 45 -27.35 5.29 -23.27
N SER A 46 -26.83 6.17 -24.14
CA SER A 46 -27.52 7.38 -24.65
C SER A 46 -28.28 8.11 -23.53
N SER A 47 -27.93 9.34 -23.13
CA SER A 47 -27.86 10.51 -24.02
C SER A 47 -27.11 11.66 -23.37
N GLY A 48 -26.26 12.30 -24.18
CA GLY A 48 -25.95 13.74 -24.18
C GLY A 48 -25.86 14.50 -22.86
N LEU A 49 -24.67 14.51 -22.26
CA LEU A 49 -24.15 15.71 -21.61
C LEU A 49 -22.79 16.00 -22.23
N PRO A 50 -22.42 17.28 -22.47
CA PRO A 50 -21.13 17.61 -23.05
C PRO A 50 -20.05 17.07 -22.11
N ALA A 51 -19.09 16.34 -22.68
CA ALA A 51 -17.91 15.91 -21.97
C ALA A 51 -17.25 17.17 -21.40
N LEU A 52 -17.45 17.41 -20.10
CA LEU A 52 -16.54 18.20 -19.31
C LEU A 52 -15.18 17.58 -19.60
N ASN A 53 -14.34 18.30 -20.33
CA ASN A 53 -12.96 17.95 -20.54
C ASN A 53 -12.29 18.01 -19.16
N CYS A 54 -12.49 16.94 -18.38
CA CYS A 54 -11.64 16.58 -17.27
C CYS A 54 -10.30 16.25 -17.90
N THR A 55 -9.52 17.29 -18.21
CA THR A 55 -8.11 17.12 -18.45
C THR A 55 -7.56 16.69 -17.09
N PRO A 56 -7.14 15.43 -16.90
CA PRO A 56 -6.46 15.08 -15.67
C PRO A 56 -5.20 15.93 -15.63
N ILE A 57 -5.11 16.85 -14.67
CA ILE A 57 -3.86 17.51 -14.33
C ILE A 57 -2.98 16.41 -13.74
N ARG A 58 -2.25 15.70 -14.61
CA ARG A 58 -1.14 14.85 -14.20
C ARG A 58 -0.05 15.82 -13.75
N HIS A 59 -0.03 16.13 -12.45
CA HIS A 59 1.20 16.54 -11.82
C HIS A 59 2.13 15.33 -11.84
N THR A 60 2.91 15.19 -12.91
CA THR A 60 4.11 14.36 -12.86
C THR A 60 5.02 15.08 -11.88
N ILE A 61 5.07 14.60 -10.64
CA ILE A 61 6.25 14.85 -9.82
C ILE A 61 7.35 14.15 -10.62
N ASP A 62 8.28 14.93 -11.16
CA ASP A 62 9.49 14.39 -11.76
C ASP A 62 10.26 13.76 -10.59
N VAL A 63 9.93 12.51 -10.28
CA VAL A 63 10.75 11.70 -9.39
C VAL A 63 12.02 11.54 -10.19
N MET A 64 13.00 12.41 -9.90
CA MET A 64 14.35 12.34 -10.42
C MET A 64 14.72 10.87 -10.51
N ALA A 65 14.85 10.36 -11.73
CA ALA A 65 15.16 8.96 -11.98
C ALA A 65 16.57 8.71 -11.45
N THR A 66 16.69 8.35 -10.17
CA THR A 66 17.94 7.82 -9.63
C THR A 66 18.21 6.55 -10.40
N LYS A 67 19.38 6.49 -11.06
CA LYS A 67 19.85 5.30 -11.79
C LYS A 67 19.50 4.06 -10.96
N PRO A 68 18.84 3.04 -11.53
CA PRO A 68 18.50 1.84 -10.78
C PRO A 68 19.81 1.23 -10.26
N GLU A 69 20.03 1.35 -8.95
CA GLU A 69 21.19 0.76 -8.32
C GLU A 69 21.01 -0.76 -8.29
N ARG A 70 22.04 -1.47 -8.76
CA ARG A 70 22.04 -2.92 -8.71
C ARG A 70 22.14 -3.33 -7.23
N LYS A 71 21.18 -4.13 -6.75
CA LYS A 71 21.19 -4.70 -5.40
C LYS A 71 22.40 -5.64 -5.23
N THR A 72 23.52 -5.16 -4.68
CA THR A 72 24.76 -5.93 -4.47
C THR A 72 24.89 -6.54 -3.08
N GLU A 73 24.36 -5.85 -2.07
CA GLU A 73 24.56 -6.21 -0.68
C GLU A 73 23.61 -7.31 -0.21
N ARG A 74 24.09 -8.17 0.69
CA ARG A 74 23.31 -9.27 1.27
C ARG A 74 23.10 -9.04 2.77
N LEU A 75 21.83 -9.03 3.18
CA LEU A 75 21.42 -9.08 4.58
C LEU A 75 20.96 -10.50 4.92
N ALA A 76 21.60 -11.14 5.90
CA ALA A 76 21.24 -12.48 6.37
C ALA A 76 20.85 -12.43 7.85
N ALA A 77 19.73 -13.06 8.20
CA ALA A 77 19.23 -13.13 9.58
C ALA A 77 18.83 -14.58 9.93
N ARG A 78 18.97 -14.96 11.20
CA ARG A 78 18.41 -16.21 11.72
C ARG A 78 17.01 -15.94 12.27
N LEU A 79 16.06 -16.77 11.87
CA LEU A 79 14.67 -16.70 12.32
C LEU A 79 14.28 -18.05 12.91
N THR A 80 13.46 -18.00 13.96
CA THR A 80 12.70 -19.19 14.38
C THR A 80 11.64 -19.53 13.32
N PRO A 81 11.14 -20.78 13.28
CA PRO A 81 10.06 -21.15 12.37
C PRO A 81 8.80 -20.27 12.54
N GLU A 82 8.51 -19.85 13.76
CA GLU A 82 7.38 -18.97 14.07
C GLU A 82 7.56 -17.57 13.47
N GLN A 83 8.76 -16.99 13.59
CA GLN A 83 9.08 -15.69 13.00
C GLN A 83 9.03 -15.74 11.47
N ASP A 84 9.60 -16.77 10.84
CA ASP A 84 9.54 -16.94 9.38
C ASP A 84 8.10 -17.08 8.90
N ALA A 85 7.29 -17.92 9.56
CA ALA A 85 5.87 -18.09 9.22
C ALA A 85 5.07 -16.79 9.38
N LEU A 86 5.34 -16.01 10.44
CA LEU A 86 4.67 -14.72 10.66
C LEU A 86 5.00 -13.72 9.54
N ILE A 87 6.29 -13.58 9.20
CA ILE A 87 6.75 -12.65 8.17
C ILE A 87 6.18 -13.04 6.79
N ARG A 88 6.15 -14.34 6.46
CA ARG A 88 5.54 -14.81 5.19
C ARG A 88 4.06 -14.48 5.11
N ARG A 89 3.29 -14.75 6.16
CA ARG A 89 1.86 -14.39 6.20
C ARG A 89 1.62 -12.89 6.04
N ALA A 90 2.48 -12.06 6.63
CA ALA A 90 2.39 -10.61 6.48
C ALA A 90 2.67 -10.17 5.02
N ALA A 91 3.72 -10.71 4.40
CA ALA A 91 4.02 -10.45 2.98
C ALA A 91 2.86 -10.89 2.05
N GLU A 92 2.27 -12.06 2.31
CA GLU A 92 1.10 -12.56 1.58
C GLU A 92 -0.12 -11.64 1.74
N ALA A 93 -0.37 -11.13 2.96
CA ALA A 93 -1.48 -10.21 3.23
C ALA A 93 -1.33 -8.86 2.50
N GLU A 94 -0.10 -8.38 2.31
CA GLU A 94 0.21 -7.17 1.54
C GLU A 94 0.32 -7.42 0.02
N GLY A 95 0.33 -8.68 -0.43
CA GLY A 95 0.47 -9.04 -1.84
C GLY A 95 1.86 -8.76 -2.42
N THR A 96 2.90 -8.79 -1.59
CA THR A 96 4.30 -8.59 -2.00
C THR A 96 5.15 -9.85 -1.76
N ASP A 97 6.29 -9.96 -2.43
CA ASP A 97 7.22 -11.05 -2.16
C ASP A 97 7.97 -10.84 -0.84
N LEU A 98 8.44 -11.94 -0.24
CA LEU A 98 9.10 -11.93 1.07
C LEU A 98 10.34 -11.01 1.11
N THR A 99 11.11 -10.95 0.02
CA THR A 99 12.34 -10.15 -0.02
C THR A 99 11.99 -8.67 -0.05
N ASN A 100 11.04 -8.28 -0.90
CA ASN A 100 10.59 -6.90 -0.99
C ASN A 100 9.90 -6.44 0.29
N PHE A 101 9.03 -7.29 0.88
CA PHE A 101 8.41 -7.03 2.18
C PHE A 101 9.45 -6.72 3.26
N THR A 102 10.41 -7.63 3.45
CA THR A 102 11.40 -7.50 4.52
C THR A 102 12.32 -6.30 4.33
N VAL A 103 12.78 -6.02 3.11
CA VAL A 103 13.60 -4.83 2.83
C VAL A 103 12.80 -3.54 3.04
N THR A 104 11.54 -3.49 2.59
CA THR A 104 10.69 -2.30 2.72
C THR A 104 10.37 -2.02 4.19
N ALA A 105 9.99 -3.05 4.95
CA ALA A 105 9.73 -2.94 6.38
C ALA A 105 10.98 -2.51 7.17
N ALA A 106 12.14 -3.10 6.87
CA ALA A 106 13.41 -2.72 7.50
C ALA A 106 13.82 -1.28 7.18
N LEU A 107 13.66 -0.84 5.92
CA LEU A 107 13.95 0.53 5.53
C LEU A 107 12.99 1.55 6.17
N ALA A 108 11.70 1.23 6.25
CA ALA A 108 10.73 2.08 6.95
C ALA A 108 11.15 2.26 8.41
N HIS A 109 11.36 1.15 9.12
CA HIS A 109 11.78 1.21 10.52
C HIS A 109 13.14 1.92 10.72
N ALA A 110 14.10 1.70 9.83
CA ALA A 110 15.39 2.40 9.89
C ALA A 110 15.23 3.92 9.72
N ARG A 111 14.36 4.37 8.79
CA ARG A 111 14.05 5.79 8.63
C ARG A 111 13.39 6.37 9.88
N ASP A 112 12.44 5.65 10.47
CA ASP A 112 11.78 6.08 11.70
C ASP A 112 12.78 6.21 12.84
N VAL A 113 13.66 5.22 13.03
CA VAL A 113 14.72 5.25 14.05
C VAL A 113 15.70 6.42 13.84
N LEU A 114 16.04 6.73 12.58
CA LEU A 114 16.90 7.87 12.25
C LEU A 114 16.17 9.21 12.40
N ALA A 115 14.87 9.27 12.13
CA ALA A 115 14.06 10.48 12.26
C ALA A 115 13.69 10.79 13.72
N ASP A 116 13.44 9.77 14.54
CA ASP A 116 13.19 9.88 15.97
C ASP A 116 14.41 10.47 16.71
N ARG A 117 15.60 10.35 16.13
CA ARG A 117 16.77 11.14 16.51
C ARG A 117 16.57 12.55 15.92
N ARG A 118 15.78 13.38 16.60
CA ARG A 118 15.26 14.73 16.22
C ARG A 118 16.28 15.82 15.83
N LEU A 119 17.41 15.47 15.21
CA LEU A 119 18.45 16.41 14.79
C LEU A 119 18.77 16.18 13.31
N PHE A 120 18.38 17.14 12.48
CA PHE A 120 18.81 17.24 11.10
C PHE A 120 20.05 18.14 11.04
N VAL A 121 21.22 17.55 10.79
CA VAL A 121 22.45 18.32 10.56
C VAL A 121 22.52 18.65 9.08
N LEU A 122 22.50 19.94 8.77
CA LEU A 122 22.63 20.46 7.40
C LEU A 122 23.97 21.20 7.26
N THR A 123 24.54 21.19 6.06
CA THR A 123 25.63 22.10 5.70
C THR A 123 25.08 23.53 5.60
N ASP A 124 25.95 24.54 5.68
CA ASP A 124 25.52 25.94 5.56
C ASP A 124 24.76 26.23 4.24
N ALA A 125 25.19 25.57 3.15
CA ALA A 125 24.52 25.65 1.86
C ALA A 125 23.10 25.05 1.92
N ALA A 126 22.97 23.83 2.45
CA ALA A 126 21.67 23.17 2.58
C ALA A 126 20.75 23.90 3.58
N TRP A 127 21.30 24.52 4.62
CA TRP A 127 20.55 25.37 5.55
C TRP A 127 20.00 26.61 4.87
N THR A 128 20.81 27.26 4.03
CA THR A 128 20.39 28.43 3.24
C THR A 128 19.29 28.06 2.24
N GLU A 129 19.45 26.95 1.52
CA GLU A 129 18.41 26.44 0.61
C GLU A 129 17.12 26.07 1.35
N PHE A 130 17.23 25.48 2.53
CA PHE A 130 16.09 25.15 3.38
C PHE A 130 15.32 26.41 3.82
N LEU A 131 16.03 27.45 4.28
CA LEU A 131 15.41 28.72 4.65
C LEU A 131 14.76 29.40 3.45
N ALA A 132 15.45 29.46 2.29
CA ALA A 132 14.88 30.01 1.07
C ALA A 132 13.60 29.27 0.63
N ALA A 133 13.53 27.96 0.86
CA ALA A 133 12.33 27.17 0.60
C ALA A 133 11.19 27.49 1.56
N LEU A 134 11.48 27.75 2.84
CA LEU A 134 10.49 28.16 3.86
C LEU A 134 9.96 29.56 3.62
N ASP A 135 10.83 30.50 3.24
CA ASP A 135 10.47 31.90 2.99
C ASP A 135 9.79 32.12 1.64
N ARG A 136 9.80 31.10 0.76
CA ARG A 136 9.15 31.21 -0.55
C ARG A 136 7.65 31.48 -0.36
N PRO A 137 7.09 32.53 -1.00
CA PRO A 137 5.67 32.83 -0.87
C PRO A 137 4.81 31.63 -1.30
N VAL A 138 3.75 31.39 -0.54
CA VAL A 138 2.82 30.30 -0.83
C VAL A 138 2.17 30.52 -2.19
N SER A 139 2.22 29.52 -3.05
CA SER A 139 1.46 29.55 -4.30
C SER A 139 -0.02 29.29 -3.98
N HIS A 140 -0.92 30.11 -4.53
CA HIS A 140 -2.35 29.88 -4.40
C HIS A 140 -2.72 28.51 -5.00
N LYS A 141 -3.43 27.71 -4.20
CA LYS A 141 -3.89 26.37 -4.58
C LYS A 141 -5.41 26.28 -4.31
N PRO A 142 -6.27 26.54 -5.31
CA PRO A 142 -7.72 26.65 -5.10
C PRO A 142 -8.36 25.41 -4.44
N ARG A 143 -7.85 24.21 -4.74
CA ARG A 143 -8.33 22.97 -4.12
C ARG A 143 -7.93 22.87 -2.63
N LEU A 144 -6.77 23.41 -2.28
CA LEU A 144 -6.26 23.42 -0.92
C LEU A 144 -7.01 24.48 -0.08
N GLU A 145 -7.28 25.64 -0.66
CA GLU A 145 -8.14 26.66 -0.05
C GLU A 145 -9.53 26.09 0.31
N LYS A 146 -10.16 25.40 -0.65
CA LYS A 146 -11.45 24.70 -0.40
C LYS A 146 -11.35 23.63 0.68
N LEU A 147 -10.21 22.93 0.77
CA LEU A 147 -9.99 21.91 1.80
C LEU A 147 -9.88 22.55 3.20
N PHE A 148 -9.15 23.65 3.34
CA PHE A 148 -9.02 24.38 4.62
C PHE A 148 -10.28 25.13 5.02
N ALA A 149 -11.15 25.50 4.07
CA ALA A 149 -12.46 26.07 4.36
C ALA A 149 -13.49 25.03 4.81
N ALA A 150 -13.24 23.74 4.56
CA ALA A 150 -14.10 22.66 5.04
C ALA A 150 -13.76 22.30 6.48
N ARG A 151 -14.77 21.86 7.25
CA ARG A 151 -14.57 21.35 8.61
C ARG A 151 -13.55 20.20 8.59
N SER A 152 -12.54 20.30 9.43
CA SER A 152 -11.53 19.28 9.61
C SER A 152 -12.09 18.10 10.41
N ILE A 153 -11.56 16.90 10.16
CA ILE A 153 -11.81 15.73 11.03
C ILE A 153 -11.25 15.92 12.45
N PHE A 154 -10.35 16.90 12.62
CA PHE A 154 -9.74 17.25 13.90
C PHE A 154 -10.50 18.34 14.66
N ASP A 155 -11.48 18.98 14.02
CA ASP A 155 -12.37 19.89 14.72
C ASP A 155 -13.25 19.05 15.63
N THR A 156 -12.88 18.96 16.91
CA THR A 156 -13.65 18.23 17.92
C THR A 156 -15.04 18.86 17.99
N GLU A 157 -16.09 18.08 17.77
CA GLU A 157 -17.48 18.56 17.91
C GLU A 157 -17.62 19.07 19.35
N GLY A 158 -17.85 20.38 19.48
CA GLY A 158 -18.01 21.04 20.78
C GLY A 158 -19.23 20.52 21.53
#